data_AF-A0A3D3SU64-F1
#
_entry.id   AF-A0A3D3SU64-F1
#
_cell.length_a   1.000
_cell.length_b   1.000
_cell.length_c   1.000
_cell.angle_alpha   90.00
_cell.angle_beta   90.00
_cell.angle_gamma   90.00
#
_symmetry.space_group_name_H-M   'P 1'
#
loop_
_entity.id
_entity.type
_entity.pdbx_description
1 polymer ?
#
loop_
_entity_poly.entity_id
_entity_poly.type
_entity_poly.pdbx_seq_one_letter_code
_entity_poly.pdbx_strand_id
1 'polypeptide(L)'
;MKTIYRLAAFSFSSLIACAAMGITIAPTATAANPNATKSFSSALISAAELRTLLASSSKSSPEQLVRVLDTRELLQADNKTPNFEAGRIPGALPLPYSLLRGPKENPGRSPSLEKLSGLLQPLGLHLNSPIVLTGSGSDPTEFGAVARTYWTLKSV
;
A
#
# COMPACT_ATOMS: atom_id res chain seq x y z
N MET A 1 0.84 81.70 19.68
CA MET A 1 -0.17 82.51 20.41
C MET A 1 -1.43 81.70 20.61
N LYS A 2 -1.94 81.68 21.86
CA LYS A 2 -3.30 81.29 22.33
C LYS A 2 -3.69 79.80 22.48
N THR A 3 -3.37 79.32 23.67
CA THR A 3 -4.07 78.44 24.63
C THR A 3 -5.60 78.25 24.50
N ILE A 4 -6.08 77.01 24.71
CA ILE A 4 -7.41 76.70 25.31
C ILE A 4 -7.28 75.50 26.29
N TYR A 5 -8.03 75.61 27.40
CA TYR A 5 -8.13 74.90 28.70
C TYR A 5 -8.68 73.45 28.61
N ARG A 6 -8.22 72.43 29.36
CA ARG A 6 -8.40 72.01 30.80
C ARG A 6 -9.75 71.36 31.20
N LEU A 7 -9.62 70.23 31.94
CA LEU A 7 -10.54 69.51 32.85
C LEU A 7 -11.58 68.50 32.29
N ALA A 8 -11.40 67.20 32.61
CA ALA A 8 -12.21 66.50 33.62
C ALA A 8 -11.65 65.07 33.84
N ALA A 9 -11.42 64.73 35.10
CA ALA A 9 -11.06 63.40 35.55
C ALA A 9 -12.28 62.47 35.54
N PHE A 10 -12.11 61.19 35.23
CA PHE A 10 -12.87 60.11 35.86
C PHE A 10 -12.02 58.84 35.88
N SER A 11 -11.62 58.47 37.09
CA SER A 11 -11.07 57.17 37.44
C SER A 11 -12.17 56.12 37.30
N PHE A 12 -11.91 55.00 36.63
CA PHE A 12 -12.52 53.72 36.99
C PHE A 12 -11.59 52.57 36.57
N SER A 13 -11.00 51.97 37.59
CA SER A 13 -10.53 50.59 37.71
C SER A 13 -11.07 49.63 36.64
N SER A 14 -10.17 48.92 35.93
CA SER A 14 -10.29 47.45 35.83
C SER A 14 -9.02 46.83 35.24
N LEU A 15 -8.45 45.92 36.02
CA LEU A 15 -7.43 44.94 35.65
C LEU A 15 -7.93 44.08 34.48
N ILE A 16 -7.18 44.02 33.37
CA ILE A 16 -7.08 42.79 32.58
C ILE A 16 -5.60 42.58 32.24
N ALA A 17 -4.93 41.83 33.10
CA ALA A 17 -3.68 41.19 32.77
C ALA A 17 -3.97 40.10 31.72
N CYS A 18 -3.65 40.37 30.45
CA CYS A 18 -3.61 39.33 29.42
C CYS A 18 -2.42 38.41 29.72
N ALA A 19 -2.67 37.35 30.50
CA ALA A 19 -1.78 36.21 30.56
C ALA A 19 -1.80 35.53 29.19
N ALA A 20 -0.73 35.67 28.42
CA ALA A 20 -0.52 34.92 27.19
C ALA A 20 -0.37 33.43 27.56
N MET A 21 -1.45 32.67 27.46
CA MET A 21 -1.40 31.21 27.47
C MET A 21 -0.70 30.78 26.18
N GLY A 22 0.60 30.49 26.28
CA GLY A 22 1.31 29.75 25.26
C GLY A 22 0.72 28.35 25.15
N ILE A 23 -0.07 28.11 24.11
CA ILE A 23 -0.51 26.76 23.75
C ILE A 23 0.67 26.10 23.04
N THR A 24 1.48 25.37 23.80
CA THR A 24 2.44 24.43 23.25
C THR A 24 1.63 23.29 22.59
N ILE A 25 1.49 23.35 21.28
CA ILE A 25 0.99 22.22 20.49
C ILE A 25 2.14 21.21 20.43
N ALA A 26 2.09 20.20 21.28
CA ALA A 26 3.00 19.06 21.17
C ALA A 26 2.73 18.36 19.82
N PRO A 27 3.74 18.04 19.01
CA PRO A 27 3.53 17.17 17.85
C PRO A 27 3.05 15.83 18.39
N THR A 28 1.80 15.47 18.10
CA THR A 28 1.33 14.10 18.26
C THR A 28 2.18 13.24 17.33
N ALA A 29 3.20 12.59 17.88
CA ALA A 29 3.89 11.53 17.19
C ALA A 29 2.84 10.49 16.80
N THR A 30 2.63 10.32 15.49
CA THR A 30 1.89 9.18 14.94
C THR A 30 2.50 7.94 15.54
N ALA A 31 1.79 7.31 16.48
CA ALA A 31 2.19 6.03 17.02
C ALA A 31 2.33 5.06 15.84
N ALA A 32 3.53 4.54 15.61
CA ALA A 32 3.72 3.43 14.70
C ALA A 32 2.77 2.30 15.14
N ASN A 33 1.91 1.87 14.22
CA ASN A 33 0.95 0.80 14.49
C ASN A 33 1.72 -0.48 14.89
N PRO A 34 1.59 -0.99 16.13
CA PRO A 34 2.35 -2.14 16.62
C PRO A 34 2.00 -3.46 15.90
N ASN A 35 1.02 -3.45 15.00
CA ASN A 35 0.60 -4.60 14.21
C ASN A 35 1.37 -4.80 12.90
N ALA A 36 2.30 -3.91 12.55
CA ALA A 36 3.12 -4.06 11.36
C ALA A 36 4.22 -5.10 11.60
N THR A 37 3.95 -6.36 11.29
CA THR A 37 4.80 -7.24 10.44
C THR A 37 4.49 -8.71 10.68
N LYS A 38 3.66 -9.30 9.81
CA LYS A 38 3.79 -10.73 9.53
C LYS A 38 5.02 -10.87 8.63
N SER A 39 6.19 -11.01 9.24
CA SER A 39 7.46 -11.05 8.50
C SER A 39 7.60 -12.39 7.78
N PHE A 40 7.87 -12.35 6.48
CA PHE A 40 8.35 -13.52 5.75
C PHE A 40 9.83 -13.74 6.07
N SER A 41 10.25 -14.98 6.31
CA SER A 41 11.66 -15.32 6.53
C SER A 41 12.49 -15.29 5.25
N SER A 42 11.84 -15.31 4.07
CA SER A 42 12.47 -15.37 2.75
C SER A 42 11.56 -14.81 1.66
N ALA A 43 12.16 -14.46 0.51
CA ALA A 43 11.42 -13.99 -0.68
C ALA A 43 10.65 -15.11 -1.40
N LEU A 44 11.07 -16.36 -1.21
CA LEU A 44 10.38 -17.56 -1.70
C LEU A 44 9.71 -18.25 -0.50
N ILE A 45 8.51 -18.76 -0.71
CA ILE A 45 7.78 -19.55 0.30
C ILE A 45 7.37 -20.88 -0.31
N SER A 46 7.30 -21.91 0.52
CA SER A 46 6.75 -23.21 0.17
C SER A 46 5.21 -23.19 0.15
N ALA A 47 4.62 -24.16 -0.54
CA ALA A 47 3.17 -24.35 -0.53
C ALA A 47 2.61 -24.65 0.88
N ALA A 48 3.39 -25.30 1.75
CA ALA A 48 3.01 -25.59 3.12
C ALA A 48 2.94 -24.32 3.99
N GLU A 49 3.93 -23.44 3.83
CA GLU A 49 3.95 -22.12 4.50
C GLU A 49 2.78 -21.26 4.02
N LEU A 50 2.51 -21.22 2.70
CA LEU A 50 1.37 -20.48 2.15
C LEU A 50 0.04 -20.94 2.75
N ARG A 51 -0.20 -22.26 2.86
CA ARG A 51 -1.42 -22.79 3.49
C ARG A 51 -1.58 -22.31 4.94
N THR A 52 -0.48 -22.29 5.69
CA THR A 52 -0.46 -21.84 7.08
C THR A 52 -0.73 -20.33 7.19
N LEU A 53 -0.19 -19.54 6.26
CA LEU A 53 -0.42 -18.11 6.17
C LEU A 53 -1.88 -17.76 5.85
N LEU A 54 -2.48 -18.47 4.89
CA LEU A 54 -3.88 -18.27 4.52
C LEU A 54 -4.81 -18.64 5.69
N ALA A 55 -4.58 -19.78 6.34
CA ALA A 55 -5.36 -20.23 7.50
C ALA A 55 -5.31 -19.23 8.68
N SER A 56 -4.14 -18.63 8.93
CA SER A 56 -3.98 -17.62 9.98
C SER A 56 -4.53 -16.25 9.58
N SER A 57 -4.52 -15.90 8.29
CA SER A 57 -5.06 -14.62 7.81
C SER A 57 -6.58 -14.50 7.95
N SER A 58 -7.32 -15.61 7.84
CA SER A 58 -8.78 -15.63 7.98
C SER A 58 -9.29 -15.10 9.34
N LYS A 59 -8.43 -15.10 10.37
CA LYS A 59 -8.75 -14.63 11.74
C LYS A 59 -8.33 -13.18 12.00
N SER A 60 -7.76 -12.49 11.01
CA SER A 60 -7.15 -11.17 11.17
C SER A 60 -7.98 -10.03 10.58
N SER A 61 -7.65 -8.79 10.96
CA SER A 61 -8.28 -7.58 10.38
C SER A 61 -7.99 -7.44 8.89
N PRO A 62 -8.83 -6.73 8.10
CA PRO A 62 -8.70 -6.63 6.64
C PRO A 62 -7.32 -6.19 6.13
N GLU A 63 -6.63 -5.33 6.89
CA GLU A 63 -5.31 -4.80 6.56
C GLU A 63 -4.16 -5.82 6.72
N GLN A 64 -4.37 -6.90 7.46
CA GLN A 64 -3.38 -7.97 7.71
C GLN A 64 -3.64 -9.23 6.87
N LEU A 65 -4.65 -9.18 6.01
CA LEU A 65 -4.98 -10.29 5.14
C LEU A 65 -3.87 -10.51 4.11
N VAL A 66 -3.49 -11.78 3.96
CA VAL A 66 -2.53 -12.20 2.95
C VAL A 66 -3.23 -12.18 1.59
N ARG A 67 -2.61 -11.54 0.59
CA ARG A 67 -3.14 -11.44 -0.76
C ARG A 67 -2.32 -12.30 -1.70
N VAL A 68 -2.98 -13.20 -2.43
CA VAL A 68 -2.34 -14.05 -3.43
C VAL A 68 -2.64 -13.46 -4.80
N LEU A 69 -1.61 -13.15 -5.58
CA LEU A 69 -1.72 -12.57 -6.91
C LEU A 69 -1.15 -13.53 -7.95
N ASP A 70 -1.97 -13.89 -8.92
CA ASP A 70 -1.59 -14.79 -10.01
C ASP A 70 -1.04 -13.98 -11.19
N THR A 71 0.22 -14.18 -11.53
CA THR A 71 0.90 -13.38 -12.56
C THR A 71 0.73 -13.91 -13.98
N ARG A 72 -0.01 -15.00 -14.16
CA ARG A 72 -0.28 -15.57 -15.47
C ARG A 72 -1.09 -14.60 -16.33
N GLU A 73 -0.84 -14.66 -17.63
CA GLU A 73 -1.72 -14.00 -18.60
C GLU A 73 -3.14 -14.54 -18.47
N LEU A 74 -4.17 -13.71 -18.73
CA LEU A 74 -5.56 -14.13 -18.50
C LEU A 74 -5.94 -15.34 -19.36
N LEU A 75 -5.40 -15.41 -20.57
CA LEU A 75 -5.69 -16.45 -21.56
C LEU A 75 -4.42 -17.20 -21.93
N GLN A 76 -4.58 -18.46 -22.32
CA GLN A 76 -3.53 -19.28 -22.92
C GLN A 76 -3.16 -18.76 -24.33
N ALA A 77 -2.15 -19.38 -24.94
CA ALA A 77 -1.68 -19.02 -26.29
C ALA A 77 -2.77 -19.14 -27.38
N ASP A 78 -3.83 -19.92 -27.13
CA ASP A 78 -5.01 -20.04 -28.01
C ASP A 78 -5.95 -18.83 -27.96
N ASN A 79 -5.70 -17.88 -27.04
CA ASN A 79 -6.51 -16.70 -26.78
C ASN A 79 -7.99 -17.01 -26.48
N LYS A 80 -8.28 -18.20 -25.94
CA LYS A 80 -9.63 -18.67 -25.63
C LYS A 80 -9.71 -19.30 -24.24
N THR A 81 -8.70 -20.07 -23.86
CA THR A 81 -8.74 -20.83 -22.62
C THR A 81 -8.21 -19.97 -21.46
N PRO A 82 -9.01 -19.73 -20.40
CA PRO A 82 -8.57 -18.89 -19.28
C PRO A 82 -7.56 -19.63 -18.40
N ASN A 83 -6.39 -19.02 -18.16
CA ASN A 83 -5.37 -19.60 -17.26
C ASN A 83 -5.86 -19.60 -15.80
N PHE A 84 -6.46 -18.49 -15.38
CA PHE A 84 -6.86 -18.27 -13.99
C PHE A 84 -7.97 -19.22 -13.54
N GLU A 85 -8.99 -19.43 -14.38
CA GLU A 85 -10.12 -20.31 -14.05
C GLU A 85 -9.82 -21.80 -14.27
N ALA A 86 -8.80 -22.15 -15.07
CA ALA A 86 -8.37 -23.54 -15.26
C ALA A 86 -7.78 -24.17 -13.99
N GLY A 87 -7.36 -23.35 -13.02
CA GLY A 87 -6.84 -23.81 -11.74
C GLY A 87 -6.12 -22.68 -11.04
N ARG A 88 -6.58 -22.32 -9.84
CA ARG A 88 -6.04 -21.22 -9.03
C ARG A 88 -6.05 -21.55 -7.55
N ILE A 89 -5.19 -20.85 -6.82
CA ILE A 89 -5.23 -20.84 -5.37
C ILE A 89 -6.55 -20.17 -4.93
N PRO A 90 -7.34 -20.76 -4.03
CA PRO A 90 -8.58 -20.15 -3.55
C PRO A 90 -8.33 -18.77 -2.96
N GLY A 91 -9.13 -17.78 -3.39
CA GLY A 91 -8.97 -16.38 -2.96
C GLY A 91 -7.84 -15.62 -3.64
N ALA A 92 -7.09 -16.24 -4.58
CA ALA A 92 -6.16 -15.49 -5.42
C ALA A 92 -6.90 -14.48 -6.32
N LEU A 93 -6.19 -13.46 -6.75
CA LEU A 93 -6.63 -12.44 -7.70
C LEU A 93 -5.72 -12.44 -8.94
N PRO A 94 -6.26 -12.20 -10.14
CA PRO A 94 -5.44 -12.11 -11.33
C PRO A 94 -4.65 -10.79 -11.36
N LEU A 95 -3.35 -10.86 -11.64
CA LEU A 95 -2.48 -9.72 -11.94
C LEU A 95 -1.54 -10.10 -13.10
N PRO A 96 -2.06 -10.18 -14.33
CA PRO A 96 -1.26 -10.54 -15.51
C PRO A 96 0.02 -9.73 -15.62
N TYR A 97 1.15 -10.41 -15.85
CA TYR A 97 2.44 -9.75 -15.94
C TYR A 97 2.50 -8.71 -17.08
N SER A 98 1.76 -8.91 -18.18
CA SER A 98 1.59 -7.92 -19.25
C SER A 98 1.13 -6.55 -18.77
N LEU A 99 0.38 -6.44 -17.66
CA LEU A 99 -0.04 -5.15 -17.09
C LEU A 99 1.13 -4.38 -16.46
N LEU A 100 2.12 -5.11 -15.94
CA LEU A 100 3.29 -4.57 -15.23
C LEU A 100 4.51 -4.41 -16.14
N ARG A 101 4.55 -5.09 -17.28
CA ARG A 101 5.64 -5.00 -18.24
C ARG A 101 5.64 -3.65 -18.95
N GLY A 102 6.82 -3.19 -19.35
CA GLY A 102 6.97 -2.08 -20.28
C GLY A 102 6.41 -2.41 -21.67
N PRO A 103 6.21 -1.38 -22.53
CA PRO A 103 5.70 -1.56 -23.88
C PRO A 103 6.68 -2.37 -24.74
N LYS A 104 6.23 -2.81 -25.93
CA LYS A 104 7.03 -3.68 -26.82
C LYS A 104 8.40 -3.08 -27.17
N GLU A 105 8.47 -1.75 -27.28
CA GLU A 105 9.68 -0.99 -27.61
C GLU A 105 10.68 -0.96 -26.45
N ASN A 106 10.20 -1.11 -25.21
CA ASN A 106 11.05 -1.24 -24.02
C ASN A 106 10.37 -2.11 -22.96
N PRO A 107 10.45 -3.45 -23.08
CA PRO A 107 9.80 -4.38 -22.15
C PRO A 107 10.33 -4.27 -20.72
N GLY A 108 11.56 -3.76 -20.55
CA GLY A 108 12.21 -3.57 -19.26
C GLY A 108 11.79 -2.30 -18.53
N ARG A 109 11.07 -1.39 -19.19
CA ARG A 109 10.61 -0.14 -18.57
C ARG A 109 9.67 -0.45 -17.40
N SER A 110 10.02 0.02 -16.21
CA SER A 110 9.18 -0.07 -15.02
C SER A 110 7.91 0.80 -15.19
N PRO A 111 6.73 0.36 -14.70
CA PRO A 111 5.54 1.21 -14.70
C PRO A 111 5.74 2.44 -13.82
N SER A 112 5.02 3.53 -14.10
CA SER A 112 4.97 4.68 -13.21
C SER A 112 4.27 4.32 -11.89
N LEU A 113 4.56 5.08 -10.83
CA LEU A 113 3.89 4.91 -9.55
C LEU A 113 2.37 5.03 -9.67
N GLU A 114 1.89 6.02 -10.43
CA GLU A 114 0.46 6.22 -10.70
C GLU A 114 -0.19 5.00 -11.35
N LYS A 115 0.44 4.42 -12.39
CA LYS A 115 -0.05 3.20 -13.05
C LYS A 115 -0.09 2.05 -12.05
N LEU A 116 0.95 1.90 -11.23
CA LEU A 116 0.99 0.83 -10.24
C LEU A 116 -0.09 0.99 -9.16
N SER A 117 -0.26 2.19 -8.61
CA SER A 117 -1.34 2.48 -7.65
C SER A 117 -2.72 2.19 -8.24
N GLY A 118 -2.98 2.61 -9.49
CA GLY A 118 -4.24 2.34 -10.18
C GLY A 118 -4.50 0.84 -10.42
N LEU A 119 -3.46 0.03 -10.60
CA LEU A 119 -3.58 -1.43 -10.74
C LEU A 119 -3.77 -2.14 -9.40
N LEU A 120 -3.05 -1.71 -8.35
CA LEU A 120 -2.95 -2.44 -7.09
C LEU A 120 -4.03 -2.06 -6.07
N GLN A 121 -4.47 -0.81 -6.04
CA GLN A 121 -5.51 -0.37 -5.09
C GLN A 121 -6.84 -1.12 -5.27
N PRO A 122 -7.35 -1.35 -6.50
CA PRO A 122 -8.59 -2.11 -6.69
C PRO A 122 -8.50 -3.58 -6.23
N LEU A 123 -7.29 -4.13 -6.14
CA LEU A 123 -7.03 -5.48 -5.63
C LEU A 123 -7.05 -5.55 -4.09
N GLY A 124 -7.35 -4.43 -3.41
CA GLY A 124 -7.41 -4.34 -1.95
C GLY A 124 -6.06 -4.61 -1.29
N LEU A 125 -4.97 -4.21 -1.97
CA LEU A 125 -3.62 -4.26 -1.44
C LEU A 125 -3.34 -3.03 -0.59
N HIS A 126 -2.79 -3.26 0.59
CA HIS A 126 -2.35 -2.22 1.51
C HIS A 126 -0.84 -2.30 1.71
N LEU A 127 -0.19 -1.19 2.04
CA LEU A 127 1.27 -1.12 2.22
C LEU A 127 1.80 -2.13 3.26
N ASN A 128 0.99 -2.47 4.26
CA ASN A 128 1.35 -3.41 5.32
C ASN A 128 0.82 -4.83 5.11
N SER A 129 0.11 -5.07 4.00
CA SER A 129 -0.48 -6.39 3.71
C SER A 129 0.57 -7.32 3.08
N PRO A 130 0.73 -8.56 3.58
CA PRO A 130 1.61 -9.53 2.95
C PRO A 130 1.09 -9.94 1.56
N ILE A 131 1.94 -9.84 0.54
CA ILE A 131 1.62 -10.23 -0.85
C ILE A 131 2.38 -11.50 -1.21
N VAL A 132 1.70 -12.45 -1.81
CA VAL A 132 2.26 -13.68 -2.37
C VAL A 132 2.00 -13.68 -3.86
N LEU A 133 3.06 -13.79 -4.66
CA LEU A 133 2.96 -13.88 -6.12
C LEU A 133 3.02 -15.35 -6.53
N THR A 134 2.19 -15.75 -7.48
CA THR A 134 2.10 -17.14 -7.96
C THR A 134 2.04 -17.22 -9.48
N GLY A 135 2.50 -18.35 -10.01
CA GLY A 135 2.28 -18.83 -11.36
C GLY A 135 2.02 -20.33 -11.32
N SER A 136 1.79 -20.95 -12.48
CA SER A 136 1.60 -22.39 -12.63
C SER A 136 2.88 -23.20 -12.40
N GLY A 137 4.06 -22.59 -12.61
CA GLY A 137 5.35 -23.26 -12.50
C GLY A 137 5.63 -24.17 -13.69
N SER A 138 5.02 -23.91 -14.86
CA SER A 138 5.16 -24.76 -16.04
C SER A 138 6.53 -24.64 -16.70
N ASP A 139 7.11 -23.44 -16.70
CA ASP A 139 8.40 -23.17 -17.35
C ASP A 139 9.18 -22.01 -16.69
N PRO A 140 10.49 -21.88 -16.98
CA PRO A 140 11.34 -20.84 -16.39
C PRO A 140 10.96 -19.41 -16.79
N THR A 141 10.30 -19.21 -17.94
CA THR A 141 9.88 -17.89 -18.42
C THR A 141 8.75 -17.36 -17.56
N GLU A 142 7.81 -18.23 -17.19
CA GLU A 142 6.73 -17.91 -16.26
C GLU A 142 7.29 -17.52 -14.89
N PHE A 143 8.25 -18.28 -14.35
CA PHE A 143 8.91 -17.89 -13.10
C PHE A 143 9.60 -16.53 -13.21
N GLY A 144 10.21 -16.23 -14.37
CA GLY A 144 10.76 -14.91 -14.67
C GLY A 144 9.74 -13.78 -14.57
N ALA A 145 8.49 -14.01 -14.97
CA ALA A 145 7.39 -13.06 -14.83
C ALA A 145 7.01 -12.82 -13.35
N VAL A 146 6.93 -13.89 -12.54
CA VAL A 146 6.72 -13.80 -11.09
C VAL A 146 7.84 -13.00 -10.44
N ALA A 147 9.10 -13.34 -10.73
CA ALA A 147 10.28 -12.69 -10.16
C ALA A 147 10.39 -11.21 -10.57
N ARG A 148 10.06 -10.88 -11.83
CA ARG A 148 10.03 -9.49 -12.28
C ARG A 148 8.91 -8.70 -11.60
N THR A 149 7.74 -9.29 -11.41
CA THR A 149 6.63 -8.68 -10.67
C THR A 149 7.06 -8.39 -9.23
N TYR A 150 7.68 -9.35 -8.54
CA TYR A 150 8.25 -9.14 -7.21
C TYR A 150 9.21 -7.94 -7.17
N TRP A 151 10.14 -7.88 -8.12
CA TRP A 151 11.11 -6.78 -8.18
C TRP A 151 10.43 -5.43 -8.40
N THR A 152 9.41 -5.36 -9.28
CA THR A 152 8.64 -4.13 -9.51
C THR A 152 7.95 -3.66 -8.25
N LEU A 153 7.29 -4.57 -7.51
CA LEU A 153 6.59 -4.23 -6.26
C LEU A 153 7.54 -3.82 -5.14
N LYS A 154 8.76 -4.37 -5.11
CA LYS A 154 9.77 -4.04 -4.09
C LYS A 154 10.48 -2.71 -4.35
N SER A 155 10.51 -2.25 -5.59
CA SER A 155 11.32 -1.09 -6.01
C SER A 155 10.55 0.23 -6.02
N VAL A 156 9.27 0.22 -5.67
CA VAL A 156 8.40 1.40 -5.58
C VAL A 156 8.26 1.92 -4.16
#